data_AF-A0A7Z6UQ86-F1
#
_entry.id   AF-A0A7Z6UQ86-F1
#
_cell.length_a   1.000
_cell.length_b   1.000
_cell.length_c   1.000
_cell.angle_alpha   90.00
_cell.angle_beta   90.00
_cell.angle_gamma   90.00
#
_symmetry.space_group_name_H-M   'P 1'
#
loop_
_entity.id
_entity.type
_entity.pdbx_description
1 polymer ?
#
loop_
_entity_poly.entity_id
_entity_poly.type
_entity_poly.pdbx_seq_one_letter_code
_entity_poly.pdbx_strand_id
1 'polypeptide(L)'
;ASSMRGSGKTTRSGSWEDVPLSKIVSDIAARNGWAPACSVATKVPRADQLNESDYHFITRLAKKYDCTAKVADGKLLVMPRQEGVSASGKAFDVLAITRQDVSRWQFRLGDRSTHKAVSTKHQDKKTGKLQIVTLNNDTAPDGLPP
;
A
#
# COMPACT_ATOMS: atom_id res chain seq x y z
N ALA A 1 10.65 -14.32 -11.56
CA ALA A 1 11.01 -14.40 -10.13
C ALA A 1 11.56 -13.04 -9.70
N SER A 2 11.01 -12.41 -8.65
CA SER A 2 11.51 -11.11 -8.21
C SER A 2 12.81 -11.32 -7.42
N SER A 3 13.94 -10.89 -7.97
CA SER A 3 15.22 -10.98 -7.27
C SER A 3 15.22 -10.00 -6.10
N MET A 4 14.92 -10.51 -4.90
CA MET A 4 15.10 -9.77 -3.63
C MET A 4 16.56 -9.79 -3.14
N ARG A 5 17.51 -10.14 -4.02
CA ARG A 5 18.95 -10.10 -3.76
C ARG A 5 19.44 -8.70 -4.13
N GLY A 6 19.73 -7.86 -3.14
CA GLY A 6 20.19 -6.47 -3.35
C GLY A 6 20.24 -5.65 -2.05
N SER A 7 20.67 -4.39 -2.16
CA SER A 7 20.82 -3.44 -1.04
C SER A 7 19.50 -3.01 -0.40
N GLY A 8 18.35 -3.37 -0.97
CA GLY A 8 17.04 -2.96 -0.45
C GLY A 8 16.71 -3.50 0.94
N LYS A 9 17.45 -4.53 1.42
CA LYS A 9 17.37 -5.05 2.79
C LYS A 9 18.28 -4.33 3.78
N THR A 10 19.23 -3.54 3.29
CA THR A 10 20.14 -2.76 4.14
C THR A 10 19.35 -1.70 4.89
N THR A 11 19.59 -1.57 6.19
CA THR A 11 18.98 -0.51 7.01
C THR A 11 19.59 0.83 6.69
N ARG A 12 18.75 1.85 6.62
CA ARG A 12 19.16 3.21 6.27
C ARG A 12 18.34 4.23 7.05
N SER A 13 18.82 5.46 7.03
CA SER A 13 18.07 6.61 7.49
C SER A 13 18.00 7.68 6.40
N GLY A 14 16.89 8.41 6.35
CA GLY A 14 16.64 9.45 5.36
C GLY A 14 15.31 10.14 5.63
N SER A 15 15.14 11.36 5.13
CA SER A 15 13.95 12.17 5.39
C SER A 15 13.49 12.86 4.12
N TRP A 16 12.17 12.96 3.96
CA TRP A 16 11.51 13.66 2.87
C TRP A 16 10.44 14.56 3.47
N GLU A 17 10.32 15.78 2.93
CA GLU A 17 9.40 16.79 3.40
C GLU A 17 8.71 17.46 2.21
N ASP A 18 7.39 17.53 2.28
CA ASP A 18 6.53 18.20 1.30
C ASP A 18 6.70 17.74 -0.17
N VAL A 19 7.00 16.45 -0.39
CA VAL A 19 7.20 15.84 -1.72
C VAL A 19 6.06 14.89 -2.11
N PRO A 20 5.79 14.69 -3.40
CA PRO A 20 4.85 13.66 -3.84
C PRO A 20 5.39 12.25 -3.54
N LEU A 21 4.48 11.29 -3.27
CA LEU A 21 4.85 9.90 -3.01
C LEU A 21 5.71 9.31 -4.13
N SER A 22 5.38 9.64 -5.39
CA SER A 22 6.15 9.23 -6.57
C SER A 22 7.62 9.67 -6.53
N LYS A 23 7.93 10.82 -5.91
CA LYS A 23 9.32 11.28 -5.74
C LYS A 23 10.08 10.39 -4.76
N ILE A 24 9.47 10.06 -3.61
CA ILE A 24 10.07 9.14 -2.64
C ILE A 24 10.32 7.78 -3.29
N VAL A 25 9.31 7.23 -4.00
CA VAL A 25 9.45 5.98 -4.75
C VAL A 25 10.61 6.02 -5.74
N SER A 26 10.75 7.13 -6.46
CA SER A 26 11.84 7.34 -7.43
C SER A 26 13.21 7.33 -6.78
N ASP A 27 13.39 8.01 -5.65
CA ASP A 27 14.66 8.06 -4.94
C ASP A 27 15.05 6.67 -4.39
N ILE A 28 14.09 5.94 -3.84
CA ILE A 28 14.28 4.55 -3.34
C ILE A 28 14.58 3.59 -4.50
N ALA A 29 13.90 3.73 -5.64
CA ALA A 29 14.12 2.89 -6.80
C ALA A 29 15.53 3.12 -7.38
N ALA A 30 15.89 4.39 -7.60
CA ALA A 30 17.18 4.78 -8.17
C ALA A 30 18.36 4.22 -7.37
N ARG A 31 18.33 4.35 -6.03
CA ARG A 31 19.44 3.86 -5.19
C ARG A 31 19.58 2.34 -5.13
N ASN A 32 18.54 1.59 -5.52
CA ASN A 32 18.57 0.14 -5.58
C ASN A 32 18.69 -0.40 -7.02
N GLY A 33 18.86 0.48 -8.01
CA GLY A 33 18.91 0.10 -9.42
C GLY A 33 17.57 -0.43 -9.95
N TRP A 34 16.46 0.02 -9.39
CA TRP A 34 15.12 -0.30 -9.87
C TRP A 34 14.55 0.85 -10.69
N ALA A 35 13.74 0.53 -11.70
CA ALA A 35 12.93 1.54 -12.36
C ALA A 35 11.68 1.86 -11.51
N PRO A 36 11.40 3.13 -11.22
CA PRO A 36 10.20 3.49 -10.45
C PRO A 36 8.95 3.37 -11.30
N ALA A 37 7.86 2.90 -10.70
CA ALA A 37 6.52 3.00 -11.28
C ALA A 37 5.52 3.34 -10.18
N CYS A 38 5.01 4.57 -10.21
CA CYS A 38 4.05 5.04 -9.23
C CYS A 38 3.04 5.98 -9.89
N SER A 39 1.76 5.60 -9.89
CA SER A 39 0.64 6.41 -10.41
C SER A 39 0.09 7.41 -9.37
N VAL A 40 0.61 7.37 -8.14
CA VAL A 40 0.03 8.09 -6.99
C VAL A 40 0.64 9.48 -6.87
N ALA A 41 -0.20 10.51 -7.03
CA ALA A 41 0.19 11.92 -6.93
C ALA A 41 0.10 12.49 -5.50
N THR A 42 -0.28 11.68 -4.51
CA THR A 42 -0.49 12.13 -3.13
C THR A 42 0.76 12.80 -2.55
N LYS A 43 0.58 14.02 -2.03
CA LYS A 43 1.64 14.76 -1.35
C LYS A 43 1.89 14.17 0.03
N VAL A 44 3.16 13.95 0.35
CA VAL A 44 3.63 13.45 1.64
C VAL A 44 4.17 14.63 2.43
N PRO A 45 3.48 15.09 3.50
CA PRO A 45 3.95 16.24 4.28
C PRO A 45 5.31 15.96 4.90
N ARG A 46 5.49 14.75 5.45
CA ARG A 46 6.76 14.28 5.99
C ARG A 46 6.80 12.76 5.99
N ALA A 47 7.94 12.21 5.58
CA ALA A 47 8.26 10.80 5.73
C ALA A 47 9.71 10.65 6.18
N ASP A 48 9.90 9.92 7.27
CA ASP A 48 11.21 9.60 7.81
C ASP A 48 11.43 8.08 7.70
N GLN A 49 12.57 7.73 7.12
CA GLN A 49 13.20 6.41 7.18
C GLN A 49 14.18 6.43 8.35
N LEU A 50 13.93 5.63 9.39
CA LEU A 50 14.76 5.61 10.60
C LEU A 50 15.22 4.20 10.90
N ASN A 51 16.49 3.90 10.62
CA ASN A 51 17.11 2.58 10.81
C ASN A 51 16.24 1.42 10.30
N GLU A 52 15.59 1.62 9.16
CA GLU A 52 14.72 0.63 8.54
C GLU A 52 15.19 0.35 7.11
N SER A 53 14.89 -0.83 6.60
CA SER A 53 15.23 -1.19 5.23
C SER A 53 14.31 -0.53 4.23
N ASP A 54 14.75 -0.44 2.97
CA ASP A 54 14.01 0.20 1.88
C ASP A 54 12.71 -0.53 1.60
N TYR A 55 12.73 -1.85 1.70
CA TYR A 55 11.53 -2.68 1.62
C TYR A 55 10.55 -2.38 2.74
N HIS A 56 11.02 -2.27 3.99
CA HIS A 56 10.15 -2.00 5.11
C HIS A 56 9.56 -0.60 5.03
N PHE A 57 10.41 0.40 4.74
CA PHE A 57 10.00 1.78 4.58
C PHE A 57 8.91 1.94 3.52
N ILE A 58 9.14 1.42 2.31
CA ILE A 58 8.22 1.64 1.20
C ILE A 58 6.90 0.88 1.37
N THR A 59 6.92 -0.32 1.94
CA THR A 59 5.69 -1.08 2.22
C THR A 59 4.85 -0.45 3.32
N ARG A 60 5.51 0.06 4.38
CA ARG A 60 4.87 0.83 5.45
C ARG A 60 4.27 2.14 4.91
N LEU A 61 5.03 2.88 4.11
CA LEU A 61 4.61 4.15 3.52
C LEU A 61 3.44 3.95 2.55
N ALA A 62 3.52 2.96 1.65
CA ALA A 62 2.44 2.64 0.72
C ALA A 62 1.15 2.31 1.48
N LYS A 63 1.21 1.48 2.53
CA LYS A 63 0.03 1.15 3.35
C LYS A 63 -0.60 2.41 3.98
N LYS A 64 0.20 3.38 4.41
CA LYS A 64 -0.28 4.65 4.99
C LYS A 64 -1.09 5.49 3.99
N TYR A 65 -0.75 5.40 2.70
CA TYR A 65 -1.41 6.12 1.62
C TYR A 65 -2.35 5.23 0.79
N ASP A 66 -2.87 4.17 1.39
CA ASP A 66 -3.79 3.20 0.76
C ASP A 66 -3.28 2.60 -0.57
N CYS A 67 -1.97 2.36 -0.61
CA CYS A 67 -1.28 1.79 -1.75
C CYS A 67 -0.72 0.40 -1.42
N THR A 68 -0.29 -0.29 -2.47
CA THR A 68 0.55 -1.49 -2.41
C THR A 68 1.96 -1.15 -2.88
N ALA A 69 2.96 -1.87 -2.39
CA ALA A 69 4.34 -1.75 -2.87
C ALA A 69 4.91 -3.14 -3.19
N LYS A 70 5.48 -3.29 -4.38
CA LYS A 70 6.08 -4.55 -4.84
C LYS A 70 7.27 -4.29 -5.73
N VAL A 71 8.35 -5.04 -5.53
CA VAL A 71 9.43 -5.13 -6.53
C VAL A 71 9.13 -6.30 -7.45
N ALA A 72 9.12 -6.05 -8.76
CA ALA A 72 8.93 -7.07 -9.79
C ALA A 72 9.59 -6.61 -11.09
N ASP A 73 10.24 -7.54 -11.81
CA ASP A 73 10.87 -7.30 -13.12
C ASP A 73 11.77 -6.06 -13.18
N GLY A 74 12.59 -5.87 -12.13
CA GLY A 74 13.50 -4.72 -12.02
C GLY A 74 12.81 -3.38 -11.72
N LYS A 75 11.51 -3.39 -11.39
CA LYS A 75 10.72 -2.20 -11.10
C LYS A 75 10.25 -2.17 -9.66
N LEU A 76 10.21 -0.99 -9.07
CA LEU A 76 9.50 -0.71 -7.82
C LEU A 76 8.12 -0.16 -8.14
N LEU A 77 7.10 -1.00 -7.98
CA LEU A 77 5.71 -0.70 -8.27
C LEU A 77 5.02 -0.21 -6.99
N VAL A 78 4.52 1.02 -6.99
CA VAL A 78 3.68 1.57 -5.90
C VAL A 78 2.38 2.10 -6.47
N MET A 79 1.28 1.41 -6.18
CA MET A 79 -0.01 1.64 -6.82
C MET A 79 -1.15 1.70 -5.79
N PRO A 80 -2.21 2.49 -6.04
CA PRO A 80 -3.43 2.47 -5.23
C PRO A 80 -3.98 1.05 -5.07
N ARG A 81 -4.58 0.77 -3.92
CA ARG A 81 -5.31 -0.48 -3.72
C ARG A 81 -6.56 -0.48 -4.60
N GLN A 82 -6.90 -1.67 -5.11
CA GLN A 82 -8.15 -1.94 -5.82
C GLN A 82 -8.39 -1.18 -7.15
N GLU A 83 -7.36 -0.55 -7.74
CA GLU A 83 -7.54 0.23 -8.98
C GLU A 83 -7.78 -0.63 -10.24
N GLY A 84 -7.48 -1.94 -10.20
CA GLY A 84 -7.74 -2.85 -11.32
C GLY A 84 -6.87 -2.61 -12.57
N VAL A 85 -5.84 -1.77 -12.46
CA VAL A 85 -4.90 -1.44 -13.53
C VAL A 85 -3.48 -1.88 -13.17
N SER A 86 -2.69 -2.14 -14.21
CA SER A 86 -1.25 -2.35 -14.11
C SER A 86 -0.50 -1.03 -13.96
N ALA A 87 0.78 -1.08 -13.59
CA ALA A 87 1.64 0.10 -13.48
C ALA A 87 1.81 0.87 -14.81
N SER A 88 1.43 0.27 -15.94
CA SER A 88 1.39 0.91 -17.26
C SER A 88 0.05 1.57 -17.59
N GLY A 89 -0.92 1.55 -16.67
CA GLY A 89 -2.27 2.05 -16.86
C GLY A 89 -3.21 1.09 -17.61
N LYS A 90 -2.70 -0.05 -18.11
CA LYS A 90 -3.54 -1.07 -18.74
C LYS A 90 -4.39 -1.78 -17.70
N ALA A 91 -5.70 -1.87 -17.92
CA ALA A 91 -6.60 -2.70 -17.13
C ALA A 91 -6.12 -4.16 -17.12
N PHE A 92 -6.32 -4.85 -16.00
CA PHE A 92 -6.10 -6.29 -15.97
C PHE A 92 -7.10 -6.99 -16.88
N ASP A 93 -6.61 -7.95 -17.66
CA ASP A 93 -7.48 -8.77 -18.50
C ASP A 93 -8.33 -9.70 -17.61
N VAL A 94 -9.56 -9.96 -18.04
CA VAL A 94 -10.50 -10.80 -17.29
C VAL A 94 -10.26 -12.26 -17.71
N LEU A 95 -9.65 -13.04 -16.83
CA LEU A 95 -9.52 -14.48 -17.04
C LEU A 95 -10.79 -15.20 -16.57
N ALA A 96 -11.58 -15.71 -17.52
CA ALA A 96 -12.70 -16.58 -17.22
C ALA A 96 -12.18 -17.97 -16.81
N ILE A 97 -12.57 -18.44 -15.62
CA ILE A 97 -12.25 -19.78 -15.12
C ILE A 97 -13.57 -20.55 -14.98
N THR A 98 -13.63 -21.75 -15.55
CA THR A 98 -14.78 -22.65 -15.45
C THR A 98 -14.51 -23.76 -14.44
N ARG A 99 -15.55 -24.52 -14.08
CA ARG A 99 -15.41 -25.65 -13.15
C ARG A 99 -14.49 -26.74 -13.73
N GLN A 100 -14.48 -26.92 -15.04
CA GLN A 100 -13.66 -27.89 -15.74
C GLN A 100 -12.16 -27.55 -15.67
N ASP A 101 -11.81 -26.27 -15.45
CA ASP A 101 -10.42 -25.81 -15.36
C ASP A 101 -9.80 -26.04 -13.97
N VAL A 102 -10.60 -26.44 -12.97
CA VAL A 102 -10.19 -26.49 -11.56
C VAL A 102 -10.36 -27.89 -10.98
N SER A 103 -9.24 -28.56 -10.69
CA SER A 103 -9.24 -29.92 -10.11
C SER A 103 -9.63 -29.94 -8.64
N ARG A 104 -9.36 -28.86 -7.89
CA ARG A 104 -9.73 -28.70 -6.47
C ARG A 104 -9.84 -27.22 -6.13
N TRP A 105 -10.87 -26.85 -5.37
CA TRP A 105 -11.04 -25.49 -4.87
C TRP A 105 -11.33 -25.51 -3.36
N GLN A 106 -10.93 -24.43 -2.68
CA GLN A 106 -11.34 -24.11 -1.33
C GLN A 106 -11.58 -22.61 -1.28
N PHE A 107 -12.73 -22.21 -0.76
CA PHE A 107 -13.07 -20.83 -0.51
C PHE A 107 -13.33 -20.63 0.98
N ARG A 108 -12.91 -19.48 1.52
CA ARG A 108 -13.12 -19.10 2.91
C ARG A 108 -13.73 -17.72 2.95
N LEU A 109 -14.88 -17.60 3.59
CA LEU A 109 -15.45 -16.32 4.01
C LEU A 109 -14.99 -16.05 5.44
N GLY A 110 -14.48 -14.85 5.66
CA GLY A 110 -14.13 -14.37 6.99
C GLY A 110 -14.39 -12.87 7.04
N ASP A 111 -15.26 -12.45 7.96
CA ASP A 111 -15.63 -11.06 8.24
C ASP A 111 -14.98 -10.55 9.53
N ARG A 112 -14.24 -11.40 10.26
CA ARG A 112 -13.64 -11.09 11.56
C ARG A 112 -12.74 -9.84 11.56
N SER A 113 -12.09 -9.54 10.44
CA SER A 113 -11.23 -8.35 10.28
C SER A 113 -11.99 -7.13 9.77
N THR A 114 -13.29 -7.25 9.47
CA THR A 114 -14.13 -6.17 8.98
C THR A 114 -14.77 -5.46 10.15
N HIS A 115 -14.59 -4.15 10.22
CA HIS A 115 -15.18 -3.30 11.26
C HIS A 115 -16.22 -2.38 10.63
N LYS A 116 -17.35 -2.16 11.33
CA LYS A 116 -18.41 -1.23 10.91
C LYS A 116 -17.99 0.23 10.97
N ALA A 117 -17.01 0.57 11.81
CA ALA A 117 -16.44 1.90 11.89
C ALA A 117 -15.02 1.83 12.48
N VAL A 118 -14.22 2.85 12.19
CA VAL A 118 -12.90 3.09 12.80
C VAL A 118 -12.91 4.50 13.40
N SER A 119 -12.57 4.60 14.68
CA SER A 119 -12.38 5.88 15.36
C SER A 119 -10.92 6.08 15.75
N THR A 120 -10.39 7.26 15.45
CA THR A 120 -9.04 7.67 15.86
C THR A 120 -9.11 8.96 16.66
N LYS A 121 -8.11 9.18 17.52
CA LYS A 121 -8.02 10.38 18.36
C LYS A 121 -6.76 11.15 18.01
N HIS A 122 -6.86 12.46 17.88
CA HIS A 122 -5.70 13.34 17.71
C HIS A 122 -5.90 14.64 18.49
N GLN A 123 -4.81 15.35 18.78
CA GLN A 123 -4.88 16.69 19.34
C GLN A 123 -5.08 17.70 18.21
N ASP A 124 -5.99 18.66 18.40
CA ASP A 124 -6.14 19.81 17.52
C ASP A 124 -4.94 20.76 17.69
N LYS A 125 -4.23 21.07 16.61
CA LYS A 125 -3.01 21.89 16.68
C LYS A 125 -3.26 23.35 17.09
N LYS A 126 -4.47 23.88 16.89
CA LYS A 126 -4.80 25.28 17.22
C LYS A 126 -5.32 25.43 18.64
N THR A 127 -6.14 24.47 19.09
CA THR A 127 -6.87 24.57 20.36
C THR A 127 -6.32 23.65 21.46
N GLY A 128 -5.48 22.66 21.12
CA GLY A 128 -4.94 21.70 22.07
C GLY A 128 -5.97 20.72 22.64
N LYS A 129 -7.18 20.69 22.07
CA LYS A 129 -8.26 19.79 22.51
C LYS A 129 -8.17 18.46 21.79
N LEU A 130 -8.51 17.38 22.51
CA LEU A 130 -8.60 16.04 21.96
C LEU A 130 -9.81 15.95 21.02
N GLN A 131 -9.56 15.70 19.73
CA GLN A 131 -10.57 15.44 18.72
C GLN A 131 -10.65 13.95 18.42
N ILE A 132 -11.87 13.46 18.25
CA ILE A 132 -12.16 12.08 17.85
C ILE A 132 -12.77 12.14 16.45
N VAL A 133 -12.16 11.45 15.50
CA VAL A 133 -12.67 11.32 14.13
C VAL A 133 -13.10 9.87 13.93
N THR A 134 -14.37 9.69 13.55
CA THR A 134 -14.96 8.38 13.25
C THR A 134 -15.29 8.30 11.77
N LEU A 135 -14.88 7.20 11.14
CA LEU A 135 -15.23 6.86 9.77
C LEU A 135 -16.05 5.57 9.79
N ASN A 136 -17.24 5.61 9.19
CA ASN A 136 -18.09 4.43 9.04
C ASN A 136 -17.67 3.64 7.80
N ASN A 137 -17.90 2.33 7.85
CA ASN A 137 -17.71 1.43 6.74
C ASN A 137 -19.08 0.94 6.27
N ASP A 138 -19.65 1.63 5.28
CA ASP A 138 -20.97 1.32 4.72
C ASP A 138 -21.00 -0.01 3.94
N THR A 139 -19.83 -0.60 3.68
CA THR A 139 -19.66 -1.90 3.01
C THR A 139 -19.41 -3.05 3.99
N ALA A 140 -19.43 -2.80 5.30
CA ALA A 140 -19.30 -3.86 6.29
C ALA A 140 -20.49 -4.83 6.16
N PRO A 141 -20.24 -6.16 6.00
CA PRO A 141 -21.32 -7.13 5.93
C PRO A 141 -22.09 -7.17 7.25
N ASP A 142 -23.36 -7.55 7.20
CA ASP A 142 -24.22 -7.69 8.39
C ASP A 142 -23.78 -8.82 9.35
N GLY A 143 -22.78 -9.60 8.93
CA GLY A 143 -22.28 -10.80 9.60
C GLY A 143 -22.74 -12.07 8.86
N LEU A 144 -21.98 -13.14 8.96
CA LEU A 144 -22.47 -14.46 8.54
C LEU A 144 -23.58 -14.93 9.51
N PRO A 145 -24.71 -15.46 9.01
CA PRO A 145 -25.68 -16.14 9.88
C PRO A 145 -24.99 -17.32 10.62
N PRO A 146 -25.44 -17.67 11.84
CA PRO A 146 -24.84 -18.74 12.64
C PRO A 146 -24.93 -20.12 11.96
#